data_AF-A0A369QI02-F1
#
_entry.id   AF-A0A369QI02-F1
#
_cell.length_a   1.000
_cell.length_b   1.000
_cell.length_c   1.000
_cell.angle_alpha   90.00
_cell.angle_beta   90.00
_cell.angle_gamma   90.00
#
_symmetry.space_group_name_H-M   'P 1'
#
loop_
_entity.id
_entity.type
_entity.pdbx_description
1 polymer ?
#
loop_
_entity_poly.entity_id
_entity_poly.type
_entity_poly.pdbx_seq_one_letter_code
_entity_poly.pdbx_strand_id
1 'polypeptide(L)'
;MRASHTAREYLFHFFLFCLALVTTTIAGAEWMSAKFLLVITTDWRFVSLLTQAQVLNGLYYSLPFLGVLTAHEFGHYFTARYYQIRVTLPYYIPFWLPLLPTIGTMGAVIKIRDRIFSKKEYFDVGIAGPLAGFVVAIPLLWYGFTHLPAPEYIFTIHPEYKKYGLDYANQVYQNTGGSMALGKNLLFVFFEKFVATDPALVPNQYELMHYPFIFAGFLSLFFTAMNLLPIGQLDGGHILYGLIGFRNFNRLSPVFFVAFIFYAGLGIVGPHTPPDERYWQFLLYAGYLYIVFERVMPTPRMALALAAIVFCVHVGLAFLIPGIKGYPGWLVFGLLLSRLLGIFHPPAPDEAPLSTGRKVLGWLTVLIFILSFSPAPFLYE
;
A
#
# COMPACT_ATOMS: atom_id res chain seq x y z
N MET A 1 -6.56 33.56 -16.11
CA MET A 1 -7.98 33.26 -15.80
C MET A 1 -8.03 32.05 -14.89
N ARG A 2 -8.52 32.20 -13.65
CA ARG A 2 -8.68 31.09 -12.71
C ARG A 2 -9.71 30.12 -13.32
N ALA A 3 -9.32 28.87 -13.57
CA ALA A 3 -10.29 27.82 -13.86
C ALA A 3 -11.10 27.61 -12.57
N SER A 4 -12.21 28.33 -12.41
CA SER A 4 -13.16 28.08 -11.34
C SER A 4 -13.76 26.71 -11.61
N HIS A 5 -13.56 25.78 -10.68
CA HIS A 5 -14.26 24.52 -10.72
C HIS A 5 -15.77 24.78 -10.88
N THR A 6 -16.41 24.08 -11.80
CA THR A 6 -17.86 24.23 -11.98
C THR A 6 -18.57 23.59 -10.78
N ALA A 7 -19.77 24.06 -10.42
CA ALA A 7 -20.56 23.44 -9.34
C ALA A 7 -20.74 21.92 -9.56
N ARG A 8 -20.84 21.49 -10.84
CA ARG A 8 -20.88 20.09 -11.24
C ARG A 8 -19.60 19.31 -10.92
N GLU A 9 -18.43 19.92 -11.08
CA GLU A 9 -17.15 19.29 -10.71
C GLU A 9 -17.08 19.08 -9.19
N TYR A 10 -17.41 20.09 -8.39
CA TYR A 10 -17.44 19.96 -6.93
C TYR A 10 -18.39 18.85 -6.47
N LEU A 11 -19.60 18.81 -7.03
CA LEU A 11 -20.58 17.77 -6.72
C LEU A 11 -20.07 16.37 -7.07
N PHE A 12 -19.37 16.23 -8.19
CA PHE A 12 -18.79 14.95 -8.60
C PHE A 12 -17.69 14.47 -7.65
N HIS A 13 -16.76 15.35 -7.27
CA HIS A 13 -15.71 15.01 -6.30
C HIS A 13 -16.29 14.67 -4.93
N PHE A 14 -17.28 15.43 -4.48
CA PHE A 14 -18.01 15.14 -3.24
C PHE A 14 -18.74 13.80 -3.30
N PHE A 15 -19.39 13.49 -4.43
CA PHE A 15 -20.03 12.19 -4.65
C PHE A 15 -19.02 11.04 -4.55
N LEU A 16 -17.85 11.15 -5.19
CA LEU A 16 -16.80 10.12 -5.09
C LEU A 16 -16.29 9.96 -3.66
N PHE A 17 -16.12 11.06 -2.92
CA PHE A 17 -15.77 10.99 -1.50
C PHE A 17 -16.83 10.27 -0.68
N CYS A 18 -18.11 10.60 -0.85
CA CYS A 18 -19.22 9.93 -0.16
C CYS A 18 -19.29 8.44 -0.53
N LEU A 19 -19.09 8.09 -1.80
CA LEU A 19 -19.07 6.71 -2.24
C LEU A 19 -17.90 5.94 -1.61
N ALA A 20 -16.70 6.52 -1.58
CA ALA A 20 -15.55 5.94 -0.90
C ALA A 20 -15.75 5.83 0.61
N LEU A 21 -16.41 6.78 1.25
CA LEU A 21 -16.78 6.70 2.66
C LEU A 21 -17.71 5.52 2.92
N VAL A 22 -18.73 5.31 2.08
CA VAL A 22 -19.63 4.16 2.21
C VAL A 22 -18.89 2.85 2.03
N THR A 23 -18.11 2.68 0.94
CA THR A 23 -17.39 1.43 0.68
C THR A 23 -16.34 1.13 1.74
N THR A 24 -15.63 2.15 2.23
CA THR A 24 -14.64 2.02 3.30
C THR A 24 -15.28 1.73 4.65
N THR A 25 -16.47 2.26 4.92
CA THR A 25 -17.24 1.95 6.13
C THR A 25 -17.71 0.50 6.13
N ILE A 26 -18.20 0.00 4.99
CA ILE A 26 -18.59 -1.42 4.85
C ILE A 26 -17.37 -2.32 5.05
N ALA A 27 -16.27 -2.06 4.33
CA ALA A 27 -15.04 -2.82 4.49
C ALA A 27 -14.53 -2.82 5.94
N GLY A 28 -14.52 -1.67 6.60
CA GLY A 28 -14.15 -1.56 8.01
C GLY A 28 -15.03 -2.39 8.93
N ALA A 29 -16.35 -2.40 8.70
CA ALA A 29 -17.28 -3.22 9.46
C ALA A 29 -17.03 -4.73 9.25
N GLU A 30 -16.68 -5.14 8.02
CA GLU A 30 -16.33 -6.52 7.69
C GLU A 30 -15.07 -6.97 8.42
N TRP A 31 -14.01 -6.15 8.38
CA TRP A 31 -12.76 -6.42 9.11
C TRP A 31 -12.93 -6.37 10.61
N MET A 32 -13.70 -5.44 11.18
CA MET A 32 -13.88 -5.34 12.63
C MET A 32 -14.74 -6.48 13.21
N SER A 33 -15.66 -7.03 12.41
CA SER A 33 -16.61 -8.05 12.86
C SER A 33 -16.26 -9.46 12.42
N ALA A 34 -15.19 -9.64 11.63
CA ALA A 34 -14.84 -10.90 10.96
C ALA A 34 -16.01 -11.52 10.16
N LYS A 35 -16.86 -10.68 9.56
CA LYS A 35 -18.10 -11.10 8.86
C LYS A 35 -18.26 -10.34 7.55
N PHE A 36 -18.54 -11.05 6.46
CA PHE A 36 -18.90 -10.40 5.19
C PHE A 36 -20.27 -9.72 5.30
N LEU A 37 -20.46 -8.61 4.57
CA LEU A 37 -21.77 -7.99 4.48
C LEU A 37 -22.76 -8.95 3.83
N LEU A 38 -22.42 -9.54 2.68
CA LEU A 38 -23.29 -10.40 1.90
C LEU A 38 -22.73 -11.82 1.79
N VAL A 39 -23.56 -12.82 2.06
CA VAL A 39 -23.25 -14.23 1.80
C VAL A 39 -24.36 -14.86 0.94
N ILE A 40 -23.96 -15.73 0.03
CA ILE A 40 -24.87 -16.52 -0.81
C ILE A 40 -25.16 -17.83 -0.09
N THR A 41 -26.43 -18.06 0.24
CA THR A 41 -26.86 -19.33 0.85
C THR A 41 -26.92 -20.46 -0.18
N THR A 42 -27.01 -21.71 0.29
CA THR A 42 -27.21 -22.90 -0.56
C THR A 42 -28.44 -22.78 -1.48
N ASP A 43 -29.42 -21.96 -1.11
CA ASP A 43 -30.64 -21.69 -1.88
C ASP A 43 -30.50 -20.47 -2.81
N TRP A 44 -29.27 -20.02 -3.11
CA TRP A 44 -28.98 -18.85 -3.94
C TRP A 44 -29.59 -17.53 -3.45
N ARG A 45 -29.76 -17.37 -2.14
CA ARG A 45 -30.26 -16.13 -1.52
C ARG A 45 -29.12 -15.31 -0.93
N PHE A 46 -29.17 -14.00 -1.13
CA PHE A 46 -28.27 -13.06 -0.47
C PHE A 46 -28.79 -12.74 0.94
N VAL A 47 -27.96 -13.00 1.95
CA VAL A 47 -28.26 -12.67 3.35
C VAL A 47 -27.21 -11.70 3.86
N SER A 48 -27.68 -10.66 4.56
CA SER A 48 -26.79 -9.73 5.25
C SER A 48 -26.39 -10.30 6.62
N LEU A 49 -25.08 -10.45 6.88
CA LEU A 49 -24.61 -10.92 8.19
C LEU A 49 -24.26 -9.77 9.15
N LEU A 50 -24.11 -8.55 8.64
CA LEU A 50 -23.84 -7.37 9.45
C LEU A 50 -25.13 -6.69 9.89
N THR A 51 -25.18 -6.32 11.16
CA THR A 51 -26.23 -5.46 11.71
C THR A 51 -25.98 -4.00 11.36
N GLN A 52 -27.03 -3.17 11.41
CA GLN A 52 -26.91 -1.73 11.15
C GLN A 52 -25.90 -1.05 12.09
N ALA A 53 -25.86 -1.46 13.37
CA ALA A 53 -24.90 -0.94 14.34
C ALA A 53 -23.45 -1.30 13.97
N GLN A 54 -23.19 -2.53 13.50
CA GLN A 54 -21.85 -2.93 13.05
C GLN A 54 -21.39 -2.17 11.81
N VAL A 55 -22.30 -1.95 10.85
CA VAL A 55 -21.99 -1.12 9.67
C VAL A 55 -21.60 0.30 10.11
N LEU A 56 -22.35 0.91 11.03
CA LEU A 56 -22.02 2.23 11.55
C LEU A 56 -20.69 2.25 12.33
N ASN A 57 -20.36 1.18 13.07
CA ASN A 57 -19.06 1.05 13.73
C ASN A 57 -17.89 1.03 12.73
N GLY A 58 -18.12 0.65 11.48
CA GLY A 58 -17.12 0.77 10.41
C GLY A 58 -16.58 2.20 10.21
N LEU A 59 -17.30 3.24 10.71
CA LEU A 59 -16.82 4.63 10.72
C LEU A 59 -15.56 4.82 11.56
N TYR A 60 -15.35 4.00 12.61
CA TYR A 60 -14.13 4.03 13.41
C TYR A 60 -12.89 3.66 12.58
N TYR A 61 -13.06 2.93 11.49
CA TYR A 61 -12.00 2.64 10.53
C TYR A 61 -11.98 3.65 9.37
N SER A 62 -13.14 3.92 8.75
CA SER A 62 -13.19 4.69 7.51
C SER A 62 -12.84 6.16 7.68
N LEU A 63 -13.26 6.79 8.78
CA LEU A 63 -12.95 8.20 9.06
C LEU A 63 -11.45 8.44 9.24
N PRO A 64 -10.72 7.73 10.13
CA PRO A 64 -9.29 7.93 10.26
C PRO A 64 -8.53 7.54 8.99
N PHE A 65 -8.89 6.44 8.33
CA PHE A 65 -8.19 6.01 7.12
C PHE A 65 -8.36 7.00 5.96
N LEU A 66 -9.59 7.41 5.65
CA LEU A 66 -9.84 8.43 4.64
C LEU A 66 -9.30 9.79 5.07
N GLY A 67 -9.29 10.10 6.37
CA GLY A 67 -8.69 11.33 6.90
C GLY A 67 -7.21 11.47 6.56
N VAL A 68 -6.44 10.38 6.71
CA VAL A 68 -5.01 10.38 6.34
C VAL A 68 -4.83 10.50 4.82
N LEU A 69 -5.59 9.74 4.02
CA LEU A 69 -5.55 9.84 2.55
C LEU A 69 -5.92 11.25 2.07
N THR A 70 -6.92 11.86 2.71
CA THR A 70 -7.36 13.23 2.45
C THR A 70 -6.20 14.20 2.74
N ALA A 71 -5.55 14.08 3.90
CA ALA A 71 -4.41 14.92 4.25
C ALA A 71 -3.24 14.78 3.25
N HIS A 72 -2.95 13.55 2.80
CA HIS A 72 -1.95 13.26 1.78
C HIS A 72 -2.27 14.00 0.47
N GLU A 73 -3.45 13.78 -0.10
CA GLU A 73 -3.82 14.39 -1.38
C GLU A 73 -3.93 15.93 -1.29
N PHE A 74 -4.41 16.46 -0.16
CA PHE A 74 -4.44 17.89 0.04
C PHE A 74 -3.05 18.51 0.23
N GLY A 75 -2.07 17.76 0.76
CA GLY A 75 -0.66 18.18 0.78
C GLY A 75 -0.13 18.47 -0.62
N HIS A 76 -0.39 17.57 -1.57
CA HIS A 76 -0.07 17.81 -2.98
C HIS A 76 -0.88 18.99 -3.55
N TYR A 77 -2.19 19.01 -3.31
CA TYR A 77 -3.09 20.03 -3.83
C TYR A 77 -2.62 21.43 -3.43
N PHE A 78 -2.44 21.70 -2.14
CA PHE A 78 -2.06 23.02 -1.65
C PHE A 78 -0.70 23.47 -2.17
N THR A 79 0.27 22.54 -2.27
CA THR A 79 1.59 22.86 -2.80
C THR A 79 1.54 23.17 -4.31
N ALA A 80 0.77 22.40 -5.08
CA ALA A 80 0.52 22.70 -6.49
C ALA A 80 -0.17 24.06 -6.67
N ARG A 81 -1.16 24.38 -5.82
CA ARG A 81 -1.84 25.69 -5.83
C ARG A 81 -0.89 26.84 -5.46
N TYR A 82 0.04 26.63 -4.53
CA TYR A 82 1.08 27.61 -4.20
C TYR A 82 1.93 27.95 -5.43
N TYR A 83 2.35 26.93 -6.19
CA TYR A 83 3.07 27.08 -7.47
C TYR A 83 2.20 27.53 -8.65
N GLN A 84 0.93 27.88 -8.41
CA GLN A 84 -0.02 28.26 -9.46
C GLN A 84 -0.26 27.18 -10.53
N ILE A 85 0.06 25.92 -10.22
CA ILE A 85 -0.22 24.76 -11.08
C ILE A 85 -1.72 24.45 -10.97
N ARG A 86 -2.40 24.28 -12.11
CA ARG A 86 -3.80 23.83 -12.13
C ARG A 86 -3.85 22.34 -11.77
N VAL A 87 -4.66 22.03 -10.77
CA VAL A 87 -4.83 20.68 -10.22
C VAL A 87 -6.31 20.47 -9.91
N THR A 88 -6.79 19.22 -10.00
CA THR A 88 -8.15 18.86 -9.59
C THR A 88 -8.26 18.71 -8.08
N LEU A 89 -9.49 18.68 -7.57
CA LEU A 89 -9.73 18.06 -6.27
C LEU A 89 -9.39 16.56 -6.31
N PRO A 90 -9.21 15.92 -5.15
CA PRO A 90 -8.93 14.48 -5.09
C PRO A 90 -10.05 13.66 -5.72
N TYR A 91 -9.68 12.69 -6.55
CA TYR A 91 -10.57 11.62 -7.02
C TYR A 91 -10.42 10.44 -6.09
N TYR A 92 -11.39 10.22 -5.22
CA TYR A 92 -11.44 9.00 -4.41
C TYR A 92 -11.85 7.81 -5.28
N ILE A 93 -11.16 6.69 -5.12
CA ILE A 93 -11.37 5.49 -5.92
C ILE A 93 -12.03 4.41 -5.02
N PRO A 94 -13.37 4.40 -4.89
CA PRO A 94 -14.07 3.40 -4.09
C PRO A 94 -13.81 2.00 -4.65
N PHE A 95 -13.53 1.04 -3.77
CA PHE A 95 -13.28 -0.34 -4.17
C PHE A 95 -13.75 -1.28 -3.07
N TRP A 96 -14.92 -1.89 -3.30
CA TRP A 96 -15.49 -2.91 -2.42
C TRP A 96 -16.15 -4.01 -3.26
N LEU A 97 -15.89 -5.25 -2.88
CA LEU A 97 -16.41 -6.45 -3.55
C LEU A 97 -17.19 -7.30 -2.53
N PRO A 98 -18.49 -7.57 -2.77
CA PRO A 98 -19.38 -8.23 -1.78
C PRO A 98 -18.94 -9.57 -1.19
N LEU A 99 -18.05 -10.29 -1.87
CA LEU A 99 -17.67 -11.67 -1.53
C LEU A 99 -16.16 -11.82 -1.27
N LEU A 100 -15.41 -10.72 -1.29
CA LEU A 100 -13.96 -10.74 -1.09
C LEU A 100 -13.58 -9.66 -0.08
N PRO A 101 -12.68 -9.96 0.87
CA PRO A 101 -12.22 -8.96 1.81
C PRO A 101 -11.47 -7.87 1.04
N THR A 102 -11.92 -6.63 1.18
CA THR A 102 -11.29 -5.44 0.57
C THR A 102 -11.01 -4.40 1.64
N ILE A 103 -10.12 -3.46 1.36
CA ILE A 103 -9.84 -2.32 2.26
C ILE A 103 -10.82 -1.15 2.07
N GLY A 104 -11.74 -1.26 1.10
CA GLY A 104 -12.82 -0.31 0.83
C GLY A 104 -12.50 0.84 -0.14
N THR A 105 -11.22 1.07 -0.43
CA THR A 105 -10.76 2.08 -1.40
C THR A 105 -9.40 1.67 -2.00
N MET A 106 -9.14 2.07 -3.24
CA MET A 106 -7.80 2.00 -3.85
C MET A 106 -6.96 3.27 -3.58
N GLY A 107 -7.47 4.17 -2.75
CA GLY A 107 -6.85 5.45 -2.42
C GLY A 107 -7.56 6.63 -3.07
N ALA A 108 -6.87 7.75 -3.13
CA ALA A 108 -7.32 8.94 -3.83
C ALA A 108 -6.16 9.48 -4.69
N VAL A 109 -6.49 10.18 -5.77
CA VAL A 109 -5.48 10.78 -6.65
C VAL A 109 -5.91 12.17 -7.10
N ILE A 110 -4.97 13.11 -7.09
CA ILE A 110 -5.13 14.38 -7.79
C ILE A 110 -4.64 14.30 -9.24
N LYS A 111 -5.29 15.04 -10.13
CA LYS A 111 -4.85 15.18 -11.53
C LYS A 111 -4.26 16.56 -11.75
N ILE A 112 -2.97 16.60 -12.05
CA ILE A 112 -2.28 17.81 -12.50
C ILE A 112 -2.67 18.09 -13.96
N ARG A 113 -3.15 19.31 -14.25
CA ARG A 113 -3.63 19.72 -15.58
C ARG A 113 -2.60 20.52 -16.37
N ASP A 114 -1.57 21.04 -15.70
CA ASP A 114 -0.50 21.82 -16.32
C ASP A 114 0.82 21.04 -16.37
N ARG A 115 1.72 21.46 -17.27
CA ARG A 115 3.09 20.94 -17.27
C ARG A 115 3.86 21.54 -16.10
N ILE A 116 4.61 20.71 -15.38
CA ILE A 116 5.57 21.16 -14.37
C ILE A 116 6.85 21.61 -15.07
N PHE A 117 7.36 22.78 -14.71
CA PHE A 117 8.48 23.41 -15.42
C PHE A 117 9.81 23.29 -14.70
N SER A 118 9.82 23.13 -13.37
CA SER A 118 11.06 23.05 -12.59
C SER A 118 11.19 21.75 -11.79
N LYS A 119 12.42 21.28 -11.64
CA LYS A 119 12.76 20.18 -10.72
C LYS A 119 12.32 20.48 -9.29
N LYS A 120 12.39 21.75 -8.88
CA LYS A 120 11.94 22.23 -7.57
C LYS A 120 10.44 22.02 -7.38
N GLU A 121 9.62 22.33 -8.38
CA GLU A 121 8.17 22.08 -8.33
C GLU A 121 7.86 20.58 -8.21
N TYR A 122 8.52 19.73 -9.00
CA TYR A 122 8.39 18.26 -8.87
C TYR A 122 8.71 17.81 -7.45
N PHE A 123 9.83 18.26 -6.90
CA PHE A 123 10.27 17.90 -5.56
C PHE A 123 9.28 18.37 -4.49
N ASP A 124 8.91 19.65 -4.50
CA ASP A 124 8.05 20.24 -3.46
C ASP A 124 6.63 19.67 -3.51
N VAL A 125 6.05 19.47 -4.71
CA VAL A 125 4.73 18.83 -4.84
C VAL A 125 4.82 17.36 -4.41
N GLY A 126 5.83 16.61 -4.87
CA GLY A 126 5.99 15.19 -4.54
C GLY A 126 6.23 14.92 -3.05
N ILE A 127 6.94 15.80 -2.33
CA ILE A 127 7.21 15.60 -0.90
C ILE A 127 6.03 15.99 0.00
N ALA A 128 5.19 16.93 -0.43
CA ALA A 128 4.16 17.52 0.43
C ALA A 128 3.07 16.52 0.85
N GLY A 129 2.62 15.66 -0.07
CA GLY A 129 1.58 14.68 0.23
C GLY A 129 2.04 13.62 1.24
N PRO A 130 3.12 12.88 0.98
CA PRO A 130 3.66 11.90 1.92
C PRO A 130 3.93 12.47 3.31
N LEU A 131 4.48 13.70 3.40
CA LEU A 131 4.71 14.34 4.70
C LEU A 131 3.39 14.68 5.42
N ALA A 132 2.40 15.24 4.71
CA ALA A 132 1.11 15.57 5.30
C ALA A 132 0.37 14.32 5.79
N GLY A 133 0.31 13.26 4.97
CA GLY A 133 -0.27 11.98 5.36
C GLY A 133 0.46 11.36 6.55
N PHE A 134 1.79 11.35 6.53
CA PHE A 134 2.61 10.79 7.61
C PHE A 134 2.40 11.52 8.95
N VAL A 135 2.35 12.85 8.93
CA VAL A 135 2.11 13.66 10.14
C VAL A 135 0.74 13.35 10.77
N VAL A 136 -0.27 12.99 9.98
CA VAL A 136 -1.59 12.58 10.49
C VAL A 136 -1.61 11.11 10.91
N ALA A 137 -0.86 10.24 10.23
CA ALA A 137 -0.77 8.82 10.56
C ALA A 137 -0.10 8.56 11.91
N ILE A 138 0.89 9.37 12.31
CA ILE A 138 1.62 9.19 13.58
C ILE A 138 0.71 9.33 14.82
N PRO A 139 -0.07 10.42 15.00
CA PRO A 139 -1.03 10.52 16.09
C PRO A 139 -2.12 9.43 16.06
N LEU A 140 -2.55 9.00 14.86
CA LEU A 140 -3.52 7.92 14.72
C LEU A 140 -2.96 6.60 15.26
N LEU A 141 -1.74 6.23 14.89
CA LEU A 141 -1.05 5.05 15.43
C LEU A 141 -0.82 5.18 16.93
N TRP A 142 -0.38 6.36 17.39
CA TRP A 142 -0.22 6.62 18.81
C TRP A 142 -1.50 6.36 19.59
N TYR A 143 -2.63 6.90 19.11
CA TYR A 143 -3.94 6.66 19.71
C TYR A 143 -4.31 5.16 19.66
N GLY A 144 -4.11 4.51 18.51
CA GLY A 144 -4.43 3.09 18.32
C GLY A 144 -3.69 2.16 19.29
N PHE A 145 -2.41 2.39 19.54
CA PHE A 145 -1.60 1.55 20.44
C PHE A 145 -1.76 1.90 21.92
N THR A 146 -2.14 3.14 22.26
CA THR A 146 -2.36 3.55 23.66
C THR A 146 -3.76 3.22 24.18
N HIS A 147 -4.75 3.11 23.28
CA HIS A 147 -6.16 2.85 23.61
C HIS A 147 -6.61 1.45 23.19
N LEU A 148 -5.70 0.48 23.26
CA LEU A 148 -6.03 -0.92 23.05
C LEU A 148 -7.03 -1.41 24.12
N PRO A 149 -8.11 -2.12 23.73
CA PRO A 149 -9.02 -2.72 24.68
C PRO A 149 -8.35 -3.89 25.42
N ALA A 150 -9.01 -4.38 26.48
CA ALA A 150 -8.54 -5.55 27.21
C ALA A 150 -8.44 -6.79 26.29
N PRO A 151 -7.52 -7.74 26.56
CA PRO A 151 -7.26 -8.87 25.67
C PRO A 151 -8.51 -9.73 25.39
N GLU A 152 -9.46 -9.77 26.32
CA GLU A 152 -10.73 -10.49 26.18
C GLU A 152 -11.66 -9.92 25.09
N TYR A 153 -11.39 -8.71 24.59
CA TYR A 153 -12.12 -8.09 23.50
C TYR A 153 -12.15 -8.98 22.25
N ILE A 154 -11.09 -9.77 22.01
CA ILE A 154 -11.02 -10.69 20.89
C ILE A 154 -12.16 -11.70 20.89
N PHE A 155 -12.65 -12.10 22.06
CA PHE A 155 -13.75 -13.05 22.21
C PHE A 155 -15.12 -12.48 21.83
N THR A 156 -15.21 -11.17 21.61
CA THR A 156 -16.42 -10.53 21.06
C THR A 156 -16.46 -10.66 19.54
N ILE A 157 -15.29 -10.74 18.89
CA ILE A 157 -15.12 -10.94 17.46
C ILE A 157 -15.16 -12.44 17.13
N HIS A 158 -14.39 -13.24 17.88
CA HIS A 158 -14.27 -14.70 17.76
C HIS A 158 -14.74 -15.40 19.05
N PRO A 159 -16.05 -15.59 19.26
CA PRO A 159 -16.57 -16.30 20.43
C PRO A 159 -16.01 -17.72 20.58
N GLU A 160 -15.65 -18.37 19.47
CA GLU A 160 -15.04 -19.69 19.42
C GLU A 160 -13.66 -19.76 20.07
N TYR A 161 -12.95 -18.64 20.25
CA TYR A 161 -11.64 -18.62 20.93
C TYR A 161 -11.77 -18.72 22.45
N LYS A 162 -12.96 -18.47 23.03
CA LYS A 162 -13.19 -18.56 24.48
C LYS A 162 -12.81 -19.91 25.07
N LYS A 163 -12.91 -21.01 24.30
CA LYS A 163 -12.52 -22.36 24.74
C LYS A 163 -11.02 -22.51 25.02
N TYR A 164 -10.19 -21.66 24.43
CA TYR A 164 -8.73 -21.69 24.56
C TYR A 164 -8.20 -20.61 25.52
N GLY A 165 -9.06 -19.69 25.97
CA GLY A 165 -8.66 -18.57 26.81
C GLY A 165 -7.68 -17.62 26.11
N LEU A 166 -6.85 -16.92 26.88
CA LEU A 166 -5.87 -15.96 26.34
C LEU A 166 -4.72 -16.63 25.55
N ASP A 167 -4.57 -17.95 25.67
CA ASP A 167 -3.60 -18.74 24.92
C ASP A 167 -4.13 -19.22 23.56
N TYR A 168 -5.22 -18.62 23.07
CA TYR A 168 -5.87 -19.01 21.81
C TYR A 168 -4.91 -19.01 20.63
N ALA A 169 -3.98 -18.06 20.57
CA ALA A 169 -3.07 -17.90 19.44
C ALA A 169 -2.21 -19.16 19.22
N ASN A 170 -1.75 -19.79 20.29
CA ASN A 170 -0.95 -21.00 20.23
C ASN A 170 -1.74 -22.23 19.81
N GLN A 171 -3.08 -22.18 19.80
CA GLN A 171 -3.95 -23.30 19.42
C GLN A 171 -4.59 -23.09 18.04
N VAL A 172 -5.02 -21.86 17.75
CA VAL A 172 -5.74 -21.49 16.52
C VAL A 172 -4.79 -21.42 15.33
N TYR A 173 -3.60 -20.85 15.50
CA TYR A 173 -2.65 -20.66 14.38
C TYR A 173 -1.55 -21.73 14.33
N GLN A 174 -1.76 -22.92 14.92
CA GLN A 174 -0.83 -24.06 14.73
C GLN A 174 -0.81 -24.55 13.28
N ASN A 175 -1.97 -24.45 12.60
CA ASN A 175 -2.13 -24.75 11.18
C ASN A 175 -2.64 -23.47 10.49
N THR A 176 -1.73 -22.54 10.22
CA THR A 176 -2.07 -21.21 9.71
C THR A 176 -2.83 -21.22 8.38
N GLY A 177 -2.74 -22.33 7.62
CA GLY A 177 -3.23 -22.52 6.25
C GLY A 177 -4.56 -21.84 5.92
N GLY A 178 -4.48 -20.57 5.54
CA GLY A 178 -5.61 -19.73 5.13
C GLY A 178 -5.83 -18.46 5.94
N SER A 179 -5.07 -18.21 7.01
CA SER A 179 -5.21 -17.00 7.83
C SER A 179 -4.35 -15.86 7.29
N MET A 180 -4.92 -14.66 7.21
CA MET A 180 -4.18 -13.45 6.86
C MET A 180 -3.55 -12.85 8.12
N ALA A 181 -2.27 -12.50 8.08
CA ALA A 181 -1.60 -11.67 9.08
C ALA A 181 -1.20 -10.33 8.49
N LEU A 182 -1.17 -9.29 9.32
CA LEU A 182 -0.51 -8.05 8.95
C LEU A 182 0.99 -8.20 9.15
N GLY A 183 1.75 -7.82 8.12
CA GLY A 183 3.20 -7.69 8.23
C GLY A 183 3.61 -6.53 9.12
N LYS A 184 4.92 -6.39 9.32
CA LYS A 184 5.48 -5.34 10.18
C LYS A 184 6.44 -4.44 9.38
N ASN A 185 6.33 -3.14 9.62
CA ASN A 185 7.36 -2.16 9.26
C ASN A 185 8.05 -1.65 10.52
N LEU A 186 9.16 -0.92 10.38
CA LEU A 186 9.98 -0.50 11.53
C LEU A 186 9.21 0.44 12.47
N LEU A 187 8.35 1.32 11.96
CA LEU A 187 7.51 2.16 12.80
C LEU A 187 6.49 1.33 13.56
N PHE A 188 5.85 0.39 12.89
CA PHE A 188 4.86 -0.47 13.52
C PHE A 188 5.49 -1.26 14.68
N VAL A 189 6.70 -1.81 14.48
CA VAL A 189 7.49 -2.46 15.54
C VAL A 189 7.84 -1.48 16.67
N PHE A 190 8.16 -0.23 16.34
CA PHE A 190 8.43 0.80 17.34
C PHE A 190 7.20 1.09 18.19
N PHE A 191 6.03 1.29 17.58
CA PHE A 191 4.79 1.53 18.31
C PHE A 191 4.38 0.33 19.18
N GLU A 192 4.51 -0.88 18.63
CA GLU A 192 4.25 -2.14 19.34
C GLU A 192 5.11 -2.29 20.61
N LYS A 193 6.40 -1.94 20.53
CA LYS A 193 7.36 -2.17 21.63
C LYS A 193 7.47 -1.02 22.63
N PHE A 194 7.29 0.22 22.19
CA PHE A 194 7.63 1.41 22.98
C PHE A 194 6.45 2.33 23.26
N VAL A 195 5.34 2.23 22.51
CA VAL A 195 4.18 3.12 22.68
C VAL A 195 2.97 2.39 23.26
N ALA A 196 2.82 1.09 23.00
CA ALA A 196 1.80 0.28 23.64
C ALA A 196 1.92 0.38 25.17
N THR A 197 0.83 0.77 25.84
CA THR A 197 0.79 1.01 27.29
C THR A 197 1.15 -0.25 28.08
N ASP A 198 0.75 -1.41 27.58
CA ASP A 198 1.10 -2.72 28.10
C ASP A 198 1.32 -3.68 26.91
N PRO A 199 2.50 -4.34 26.80
CA PRO A 199 2.77 -5.34 25.78
C PRO A 199 1.76 -6.49 25.74
N ALA A 200 1.10 -6.82 26.86
CA ALA A 200 0.08 -7.87 26.92
C ALA A 200 -1.23 -7.50 26.22
N LEU A 201 -1.47 -6.20 25.97
CA LEU A 201 -2.65 -5.73 25.24
C LEU A 201 -2.48 -5.79 23.72
N VAL A 202 -1.23 -5.90 23.24
CA VAL A 202 -0.95 -5.96 21.80
C VAL A 202 -1.54 -7.25 21.22
N PRO A 203 -2.50 -7.15 20.29
CA PRO A 203 -3.10 -8.34 19.68
C PRO A 203 -2.09 -9.13 18.86
N ASN A 204 -2.37 -10.41 18.67
CA ASN A 204 -1.60 -11.22 17.73
C ASN A 204 -1.63 -10.60 16.31
N GLN A 205 -0.58 -10.81 15.51
CA GLN A 205 -0.46 -10.29 14.14
C GLN A 205 -1.61 -10.71 13.19
N TYR A 206 -2.23 -11.87 13.44
CA TYR A 206 -3.42 -12.33 12.70
C TYR A 206 -4.71 -11.64 13.16
N GLU A 207 -4.65 -10.76 14.16
CA GLU A 207 -5.84 -10.12 14.75
C GLU A 207 -5.81 -8.60 14.68
N LEU A 208 -4.68 -8.01 14.34
CA LEU A 208 -4.49 -6.56 14.25
C LEU A 208 -5.47 -5.87 13.28
N MET A 209 -5.93 -6.56 12.24
CA MET A 209 -6.90 -6.03 11.26
C MET A 209 -8.29 -5.76 11.86
N HIS A 210 -8.64 -6.41 12.96
CA HIS A 210 -9.92 -6.18 13.66
C HIS A 210 -9.93 -4.89 14.48
N TYR A 211 -8.77 -4.25 14.67
CA TYR A 211 -8.61 -3.04 15.48
C TYR A 211 -8.57 -1.82 14.55
N PRO A 212 -9.65 -1.03 14.46
CA PRO A 212 -9.87 -0.09 13.36
C PRO A 212 -8.78 0.97 13.24
N PHE A 213 -8.33 1.54 14.35
CA PHE A 213 -7.31 2.60 14.35
C PHE A 213 -5.92 2.08 13.99
N ILE A 214 -5.57 0.88 14.48
CA ILE A 214 -4.31 0.23 14.16
C ILE A 214 -4.29 -0.16 12.69
N PHE A 215 -5.37 -0.78 12.20
CA PHE A 215 -5.48 -1.18 10.81
C PHE A 215 -5.47 0.03 9.86
N ALA A 216 -6.24 1.09 10.17
CA ALA A 216 -6.22 2.34 9.41
C ALA A 216 -4.83 2.99 9.40
N GLY A 217 -4.13 3.00 10.53
CA GLY A 217 -2.76 3.51 10.63
C GLY A 217 -1.75 2.67 9.86
N PHE A 218 -1.86 1.34 9.91
CA PHE A 218 -1.03 0.41 9.14
C PHE A 218 -1.22 0.64 7.64
N LEU A 219 -2.47 0.67 7.16
CA LEU A 219 -2.77 0.93 5.75
C LEU A 219 -2.27 2.31 5.32
N SER A 220 -2.39 3.31 6.19
CA SER A 220 -1.87 4.65 5.93
C SER A 220 -0.35 4.64 5.71
N LEU A 221 0.43 3.99 6.58
CA LEU A 221 1.87 3.81 6.39
C LEU A 221 2.19 3.02 5.12
N PHE A 222 1.38 1.99 4.81
CA PHE A 222 1.51 1.20 3.60
C PHE A 222 1.33 2.05 2.33
N PHE A 223 0.27 2.86 2.23
CA PHE A 223 0.05 3.75 1.08
C PHE A 223 1.12 4.84 0.99
N THR A 224 1.53 5.44 2.11
CA THR A 224 2.65 6.38 2.14
C THR A 224 3.93 5.73 1.63
N ALA A 225 4.26 4.51 2.07
CA ALA A 225 5.45 3.80 1.63
C ALA A 225 5.38 3.42 0.13
N MET A 226 4.22 3.00 -0.38
CA MET A 226 4.03 2.74 -1.81
C MET A 226 4.28 4.00 -2.63
N ASN A 227 3.71 5.14 -2.23
CA ASN A 227 3.92 6.40 -2.92
C ASN A 227 5.37 6.88 -2.84
N LEU A 228 6.09 6.53 -1.77
CA LEU A 228 7.50 6.87 -1.60
C LEU A 228 8.50 5.90 -2.25
N LEU A 229 8.03 4.90 -3.00
CA LEU A 229 8.94 4.06 -3.79
C LEU A 229 9.75 4.93 -4.77
N PRO A 230 11.08 4.74 -4.86
CA PRO A 230 11.96 5.57 -5.69
C PRO A 230 11.91 5.16 -7.17
N ILE A 231 10.70 5.04 -7.73
CA ILE A 231 10.46 4.50 -9.07
C ILE A 231 9.50 5.40 -9.84
N GLY A 232 9.87 5.72 -11.08
CA GLY A 232 8.96 6.36 -12.02
C GLY A 232 8.47 7.75 -11.58
N GLN A 233 7.17 7.96 -11.73
CA GLN A 233 6.45 9.19 -11.40
C GLN A 233 5.68 9.10 -10.07
N LEU A 234 6.01 8.13 -9.22
CA LEU A 234 5.53 8.13 -7.84
C LEU A 234 6.15 9.31 -7.07
N ASP A 235 5.57 9.66 -5.92
CA ASP A 235 6.07 10.74 -5.06
C ASP A 235 7.54 10.55 -4.69
N GLY A 236 7.94 9.34 -4.31
CA GLY A 236 9.33 8.96 -4.05
C GLY A 236 10.23 9.10 -5.27
N GLY A 237 9.69 8.86 -6.46
CA GLY A 237 10.33 9.12 -7.74
C GLY A 237 10.63 10.60 -7.93
N HIS A 238 9.65 11.48 -7.73
CA HIS A 238 9.80 12.94 -7.79
C HIS A 238 10.84 13.46 -6.78
N ILE A 239 10.82 12.94 -5.55
CA ILE A 239 11.74 13.33 -4.48
C ILE A 239 13.18 12.92 -4.84
N LEU A 240 13.39 11.64 -5.20
CA LEU A 240 14.72 11.16 -5.54
C LEU A 240 15.25 11.86 -6.80
N TYR A 241 14.41 12.01 -7.84
CA TYR A 241 14.73 12.82 -9.02
C TYR A 241 15.18 14.25 -8.64
N GLY A 242 14.48 14.89 -7.71
CA GLY A 242 14.86 16.19 -7.15
C GLY A 242 16.26 16.20 -6.51
N LEU A 243 16.59 15.15 -5.76
CA LEU A 243 17.86 15.03 -5.03
C LEU A 243 19.07 14.76 -5.93
N ILE A 244 18.94 13.82 -6.86
CA ILE A 244 20.09 13.31 -7.64
C ILE A 244 20.10 13.74 -9.11
N GLY A 245 19.02 14.37 -9.58
CA GLY A 245 18.84 14.87 -10.94
C GLY A 245 18.47 13.80 -11.97
N PHE A 246 18.03 14.26 -13.15
CA PHE A 246 17.49 13.43 -14.24
C PHE A 246 18.37 12.22 -14.62
N ARG A 247 19.66 12.46 -14.88
CA ARG A 247 20.56 11.43 -15.42
C ARG A 247 20.81 10.31 -14.42
N ASN A 248 21.01 10.65 -13.15
CA ASN A 248 21.30 9.65 -12.12
C ASN A 248 20.01 8.90 -11.75
N PHE A 249 18.88 9.59 -11.63
CA PHE A 249 17.60 8.96 -11.35
C PHE A 249 17.22 7.93 -12.43
N ASN A 250 17.30 8.29 -13.71
CA ASN A 250 16.93 7.38 -14.79
C ASN A 250 17.93 6.23 -15.00
N ARG A 251 19.09 6.26 -14.35
CA ARG A 251 20.00 5.10 -14.24
C ARG A 251 19.64 4.19 -13.05
N LEU A 252 19.22 4.77 -11.92
CA LEU A 252 18.91 4.02 -10.69
C LEU A 252 17.49 3.45 -10.63
N SER A 253 16.48 4.16 -11.16
CA SER A 253 15.08 3.73 -11.10
C SER A 253 14.85 2.34 -11.72
N PRO A 254 15.42 2.00 -12.89
CA PRO A 254 15.41 0.62 -13.42
C PRO A 254 15.98 -0.42 -12.45
N VAL A 255 17.06 -0.09 -11.74
CA VAL A 255 17.70 -1.00 -10.78
C VAL A 255 16.79 -1.23 -9.58
N PHE A 256 16.19 -0.18 -9.03
CA PHE A 256 15.20 -0.31 -7.95
C PHE A 256 13.99 -1.12 -8.38
N PHE A 257 13.50 -0.90 -9.60
CA PHE A 257 12.38 -1.65 -10.14
C PHE A 257 12.72 -3.14 -10.32
N VAL A 258 13.87 -3.47 -10.92
CA VAL A 258 14.32 -4.85 -11.05
C VAL A 258 14.51 -5.51 -9.69
N ALA A 259 15.10 -4.82 -8.72
CA ALA A 259 15.26 -5.33 -7.35
C ALA A 259 13.90 -5.58 -6.67
N PHE A 260 12.92 -4.69 -6.89
CA PHE A 260 11.55 -4.83 -6.38
C PHE A 260 10.84 -6.05 -6.97
N ILE A 261 10.88 -6.23 -8.29
CA ILE A 261 10.33 -7.42 -8.97
C ILE A 261 11.07 -8.69 -8.57
N PHE A 262 12.39 -8.61 -8.43
CA PHE A 262 13.22 -9.73 -8.01
C PHE A 262 12.81 -10.20 -6.61
N TYR A 263 12.69 -9.28 -5.64
CA TYR A 263 12.20 -9.61 -4.30
C TYR A 263 10.79 -10.18 -4.34
N ALA A 264 9.86 -9.56 -5.05
CA ALA A 264 8.48 -10.01 -5.17
C ALA A 264 8.33 -11.43 -5.72
N GLY A 265 9.25 -11.83 -6.62
CA GLY A 265 9.23 -13.12 -7.31
C GLY A 265 9.90 -14.29 -6.56
N LEU A 266 10.64 -14.02 -5.49
CA LEU A 266 11.32 -15.05 -4.71
C LEU A 266 10.34 -16.12 -4.22
N GLY A 267 10.68 -17.39 -4.42
CA GLY A 267 9.88 -18.53 -3.96
C GLY A 267 8.69 -18.89 -4.86
N ILE A 268 8.43 -18.16 -5.96
CA ILE A 268 7.40 -18.53 -6.94
C ILE A 268 7.83 -19.76 -7.74
N VAL A 269 9.10 -19.81 -8.14
CA VAL A 269 9.66 -20.93 -8.89
C VAL A 269 10.67 -21.68 -8.02
N GLY A 270 10.52 -23.00 -7.93
CA GLY A 270 11.40 -23.82 -7.11
C GLY A 270 11.03 -25.30 -7.06
N PRO A 271 11.84 -26.13 -6.39
CA PRO A 271 11.59 -27.57 -6.27
C PRO A 271 10.36 -27.92 -5.42
N HIS A 272 9.89 -26.98 -4.59
CA HIS A 272 8.74 -27.16 -3.71
C HIS A 272 7.38 -27.11 -4.42
N THR A 273 7.32 -26.57 -5.64
CA THR A 273 6.09 -26.58 -6.44
C THR A 273 5.77 -28.01 -6.89
N PRO A 274 4.55 -28.52 -6.67
CA PRO A 274 4.09 -29.81 -7.18
C PRO A 274 4.38 -29.97 -8.70
N PRO A 275 4.81 -31.15 -9.18
CA PRO A 275 5.21 -31.34 -10.58
C PRO A 275 4.13 -30.99 -11.62
N ASP A 276 2.87 -31.15 -11.26
CA ASP A 276 1.68 -30.87 -12.05
C ASP A 276 1.41 -29.37 -12.24
N GLU A 277 1.68 -28.55 -11.22
CA GLU A 277 1.52 -27.08 -11.31
C GLU A 277 2.76 -26.37 -11.88
N ARG A 278 3.94 -27.01 -11.75
CA ARG A 278 5.24 -26.43 -12.05
C ARG A 278 5.35 -25.87 -13.47
N TYR A 279 4.90 -26.61 -14.48
CA TYR A 279 5.05 -26.20 -15.88
C TYR A 279 4.29 -24.90 -16.19
N TRP A 280 3.04 -24.82 -15.73
CA TRP A 280 2.21 -23.63 -15.97
C TRP A 280 2.69 -22.44 -15.16
N GLN A 281 3.02 -22.63 -13.88
CA GLN A 281 3.54 -21.56 -13.03
C GLN A 281 4.84 -20.99 -13.61
N PHE A 282 5.76 -21.84 -14.06
CA PHE A 282 7.03 -21.42 -14.63
C PHE A 282 6.83 -20.63 -15.93
N LEU A 283 5.96 -21.11 -16.82
CA LEU A 283 5.64 -20.43 -18.07
C LEU A 283 4.99 -19.07 -17.83
N LEU A 284 3.98 -19.01 -16.96
CA LEU A 284 3.28 -17.77 -16.61
C LEU A 284 4.22 -16.77 -15.96
N TYR A 285 5.09 -17.22 -15.05
CA TYR A 285 6.05 -16.36 -14.38
C TYR A 285 7.13 -15.84 -15.34
N ALA A 286 7.66 -16.68 -16.23
CA ALA A 286 8.60 -16.26 -17.27
C ALA A 286 7.97 -15.24 -18.23
N GLY A 287 6.72 -15.48 -18.65
CA GLY A 287 5.94 -14.55 -19.46
C GLY A 287 5.71 -13.21 -18.75
N TYR A 288 5.35 -13.25 -17.46
CA TYR A 288 5.22 -12.07 -16.62
C TYR A 288 6.51 -11.26 -16.57
N LEU A 289 7.66 -11.91 -16.29
CA LEU A 289 8.97 -11.23 -16.22
C LEU A 289 9.31 -10.54 -17.53
N TYR A 290 9.06 -11.19 -18.67
CA TYR A 290 9.27 -10.59 -19.98
C TYR A 290 8.39 -9.34 -20.18
N ILE A 291 7.09 -9.43 -19.90
CA ILE A 291 6.12 -8.32 -20.06
C ILE A 291 6.54 -7.10 -19.23
N VAL A 292 7.04 -7.35 -18.02
CA VAL A 292 7.45 -6.30 -17.08
C VAL A 292 8.80 -5.68 -17.48
N PHE A 293 9.79 -6.50 -17.80
CA PHE A 293 11.14 -6.01 -18.17
C PHE A 293 11.24 -5.44 -19.58
N GLU A 294 10.28 -5.71 -20.46
CA GLU A 294 10.14 -5.04 -21.76
C GLU A 294 10.12 -3.52 -21.63
N ARG A 295 9.57 -2.99 -20.54
CA ARG A 295 9.48 -1.55 -20.27
C ARG A 295 10.72 -0.97 -19.58
N VAL A 296 11.61 -1.84 -19.11
CA VAL A 296 12.87 -1.47 -18.44
C VAL A 296 14.00 -1.38 -19.47
N MET A 297 14.06 -2.35 -20.38
CA MET A 297 15.19 -2.51 -21.30
C MET A 297 14.94 -1.81 -22.65
N PRO A 298 16.00 -1.31 -23.34
CA PRO A 298 15.85 -0.62 -24.62
C PRO A 298 15.37 -1.51 -25.77
N THR A 299 15.63 -2.82 -25.70
CA THR A 299 15.26 -3.77 -26.76
C THR A 299 14.59 -5.01 -26.20
N PRO A 300 13.66 -5.64 -26.96
CA PRO A 300 13.00 -6.88 -26.53
C PRO A 300 13.96 -8.04 -26.23
N ARG A 301 15.08 -8.12 -26.96
CA ARG A 301 16.11 -9.14 -26.73
C ARG A 301 16.79 -8.98 -25.37
N MET A 302 17.08 -7.74 -24.99
CA MET A 302 17.66 -7.43 -23.67
C MET A 302 16.64 -7.68 -22.55
N ALA A 303 15.36 -7.38 -22.77
CA ALA A 303 14.29 -7.71 -21.83
C ALA A 303 14.15 -9.22 -21.63
N LEU A 304 14.17 -9.99 -22.72
CA LEU A 304 14.15 -11.45 -22.67
C LEU A 304 15.36 -12.02 -21.93
N ALA A 305 16.56 -11.49 -22.21
CA ALA A 305 17.78 -11.90 -21.51
C ALA A 305 17.69 -11.60 -19.99
N LEU A 306 17.22 -10.41 -19.60
CA LEU A 306 17.03 -10.06 -18.20
C LEU A 306 15.98 -10.94 -17.52
N ALA A 307 14.84 -11.21 -18.18
CA ALA A 307 13.81 -12.10 -17.68
C ALA A 307 14.34 -13.52 -17.47
N ALA A 308 15.11 -14.06 -18.43
CA ALA A 308 15.74 -15.37 -18.32
C ALA A 308 16.77 -15.41 -17.17
N ILE A 309 17.60 -14.37 -17.03
CA ILE A 309 18.57 -14.27 -15.92
C ILE A 309 17.85 -14.28 -14.57
N VAL A 310 16.85 -13.41 -14.37
CA VAL A 310 16.11 -13.33 -13.11
C VAL A 310 15.41 -14.66 -12.81
N PHE A 311 14.75 -15.26 -13.80
CA PHE A 311 14.11 -16.56 -13.67
C PHE A 311 15.09 -17.66 -13.25
N CYS A 312 16.23 -17.78 -13.93
CA CYS A 312 17.26 -18.76 -13.60
C CYS A 312 17.85 -18.54 -12.20
N VAL A 313 18.06 -17.28 -11.81
CA VAL A 313 18.53 -16.95 -10.46
C VAL A 313 17.49 -17.31 -9.40
N HIS A 314 16.21 -17.05 -9.64
CA HIS A 314 15.13 -17.46 -8.71
C HIS A 314 15.07 -18.97 -8.54
N VAL A 315 15.14 -19.73 -9.64
CA VAL A 315 15.21 -21.20 -9.59
C VAL A 315 16.44 -21.63 -8.79
N GLY A 316 17.62 -21.10 -9.11
CA GLY A 316 18.87 -21.42 -8.41
C GLY A 316 18.82 -21.11 -6.92
N LEU A 317 18.31 -19.94 -6.53
CA LEU A 317 18.13 -19.56 -5.12
C LEU A 317 17.14 -20.45 -4.40
N ALA A 318 16.05 -20.87 -5.06
CA ALA A 318 15.09 -21.79 -4.45
C ALA A 318 15.68 -23.19 -4.19
N PHE A 319 16.70 -23.61 -4.95
CA PHE A 319 17.46 -24.83 -4.65
C PHE A 319 18.50 -24.62 -3.54
N LEU A 320 19.18 -23.47 -3.51
CA LEU A 320 20.25 -23.19 -2.55
C LEU A 320 19.74 -22.82 -1.16
N ILE A 321 18.58 -22.15 -1.08
CA ILE A 321 17.99 -21.65 0.15
C ILE A 321 16.53 -22.14 0.20
N PRO A 322 16.31 -23.38 0.69
CA PRO A 322 14.96 -23.93 0.85
C PRO A 322 14.10 -22.99 1.69
N GLY A 323 12.89 -22.68 1.21
CA GLY A 323 11.96 -21.77 1.89
C GLY A 323 12.22 -20.28 1.67
N ILE A 324 13.15 -19.87 0.80
CA ILE A 324 13.26 -18.46 0.39
C ILE A 324 11.96 -17.99 -0.24
N LYS A 325 11.38 -16.92 0.33
CA LYS A 325 10.10 -16.35 -0.12
C LYS A 325 10.18 -14.84 -0.19
N GLY A 326 9.61 -14.31 -1.26
CA GLY A 326 9.32 -12.91 -1.44
C GLY A 326 7.90 -12.57 -1.03
N TYR A 327 7.39 -11.47 -1.57
CA TYR A 327 5.97 -11.14 -1.50
C TYR A 327 5.35 -11.05 -2.90
N PRO A 328 4.71 -12.13 -3.39
CA PRO A 328 4.10 -12.17 -4.72
C PRO A 328 3.00 -11.13 -4.95
N GLY A 329 2.37 -10.61 -3.89
CA GLY A 329 1.39 -9.52 -3.98
C GLY A 329 1.96 -8.26 -4.63
N TRP A 330 3.28 -8.03 -4.53
CA TRP A 330 3.94 -6.92 -5.21
C TRP A 330 4.02 -7.07 -6.72
N LEU A 331 3.85 -8.27 -7.28
CA LEU A 331 3.91 -8.47 -8.74
C LEU A 331 2.77 -7.75 -9.46
N VAL A 332 1.58 -7.66 -8.84
CA VAL A 332 0.47 -6.87 -9.39
C VAL A 332 0.88 -5.41 -9.48
N PHE A 333 1.46 -4.86 -8.40
CA PHE A 333 1.94 -3.48 -8.38
C PHE A 333 3.08 -3.24 -9.38
N GLY A 334 4.01 -4.18 -9.50
CA GLY A 334 5.08 -4.17 -10.50
C GLY A 334 4.57 -4.10 -11.94
N LEU A 335 3.48 -4.81 -12.25
CA LEU A 335 2.81 -4.74 -13.54
C LEU A 335 2.18 -3.36 -13.78
N LEU A 336 1.49 -2.81 -12.77
CA LEU A 336 0.91 -1.46 -12.86
C LEU A 336 1.99 -0.38 -13.05
N LEU A 337 3.11 -0.48 -12.33
CA LEU A 337 4.25 0.44 -12.49
C LEU A 337 4.82 0.38 -13.90
N SER A 338 5.11 -0.81 -14.42
CA SER A 338 5.71 -0.95 -15.77
C SER A 338 4.75 -0.53 -16.89
N ARG A 339 3.44 -0.80 -16.75
CA ARG A 339 2.47 -0.61 -17.84
C ARG A 339 1.72 0.72 -17.80
N LEU A 340 1.41 1.25 -16.62
CA LEU A 340 0.56 2.44 -16.46
C LEU A 340 1.35 3.67 -15.99
N LEU A 341 2.16 3.53 -14.93
CA LEU A 341 2.81 4.68 -14.28
C LEU A 341 4.18 5.03 -14.87
N GLY A 342 4.86 4.05 -15.45
CA GLY A 342 6.21 4.19 -16.01
C GLY A 342 7.31 4.04 -14.95
N ILE A 343 8.48 3.57 -15.39
CA ILE A 343 9.65 3.34 -14.53
C ILE A 343 10.62 4.53 -14.57
N PHE A 344 10.57 5.34 -15.62
CA PHE A 344 11.45 6.49 -15.80
C PHE A 344 10.73 7.79 -15.46
N HIS A 345 11.50 8.79 -15.02
CA HIS A 345 10.99 10.12 -14.75
C HIS A 345 11.30 11.07 -15.92
N PRO A 346 10.33 11.88 -16.40
CA PRO A 346 10.57 12.85 -17.47
C PRO A 346 11.50 14.00 -17.02
N PRO A 347 12.25 14.65 -17.92
CA PRO A 347 13.07 15.79 -17.53
C PRO A 347 12.21 17.04 -17.29
N ALA A 348 12.61 17.86 -16.31
CA ALA A 348 12.08 19.20 -16.15
C ALA A 348 12.82 20.19 -17.08
N PRO A 349 12.13 21.18 -17.66
CA PRO A 349 12.77 22.28 -18.38
C PRO A 349 13.82 23.05 -17.55
N ASP A 350 13.54 23.32 -16.28
CA ASP A 350 14.48 23.93 -15.34
C ASP A 350 15.02 22.88 -14.35
N GLU A 351 16.33 22.66 -14.44
CA GLU A 351 17.09 21.69 -13.65
C GLU A 351 17.96 22.35 -12.57
N ALA A 352 17.64 23.58 -12.15
CA ALA A 352 18.32 24.27 -11.06
C ALA A 352 18.44 23.38 -9.79
N PRO A 353 19.57 23.44 -9.07
CA PRO A 353 19.78 22.60 -7.89
C PRO A 353 18.83 22.98 -6.75
N LEU A 354 18.43 21.99 -5.96
CA LEU A 354 17.64 22.23 -4.75
C LEU A 354 18.47 22.94 -3.67
N SER A 355 17.81 23.81 -2.91
CA SER A 355 18.36 24.43 -1.70
C SER A 355 18.71 23.37 -0.64
N THR A 356 19.68 23.65 0.24
CA THR A 356 20.11 22.73 1.31
C THR A 356 18.95 22.24 2.18
N GLY A 357 18.02 23.10 2.59
CA GLY A 357 16.87 22.70 3.40
C GLY A 357 15.96 21.66 2.70
N ARG A 358 15.76 21.80 1.39
CA ARG A 358 15.01 20.82 0.58
C ARG A 358 15.75 19.49 0.50
N LYS A 359 17.07 19.50 0.37
CA LYS A 359 17.87 18.27 0.38
C LYS A 359 17.70 17.52 1.70
N VAL A 360 17.73 18.23 2.83
CA VAL A 360 17.48 17.64 4.16
C VAL A 360 16.08 17.03 4.23
N LEU A 361 15.05 17.76 3.80
CA LEU A 361 13.68 17.22 3.75
C LEU A 361 13.59 15.98 2.87
N GLY A 362 14.24 15.96 1.70
CA GLY A 362 14.23 14.81 0.81
C GLY A 362 14.84 13.57 1.46
N TRP A 363 15.96 13.71 2.16
CA TRP A 363 16.56 12.61 2.91
C TRP A 363 15.72 12.17 4.10
N LEU A 364 15.04 13.09 4.79
CA LEU A 364 14.08 12.76 5.83
C LEU A 364 12.93 11.92 5.25
N THR A 365 12.44 12.24 4.06
CA THR A 365 11.38 11.45 3.42
C THR A 365 11.86 10.07 2.95
N VAL A 366 13.12 9.94 2.52
CA VAL A 366 13.73 8.62 2.29
C VAL A 366 13.79 7.81 3.59
N LEU A 367 14.10 8.44 4.73
CA LEU A 367 14.03 7.78 6.03
C LEU A 367 12.59 7.35 6.37
N ILE A 368 11.59 8.21 6.15
CA ILE A 368 10.18 7.88 6.34
C ILE A 368 9.77 6.66 5.50
N PHE A 369 10.23 6.59 4.24
CA PHE A 369 10.01 5.42 3.39
C PHE A 369 10.58 4.15 4.03
N ILE A 370 11.87 4.14 4.41
CA ILE A 370 12.51 2.98 5.04
C ILE A 370 11.77 2.55 6.32
N LEU A 371 11.33 3.52 7.10
CA LEU A 371 10.64 3.29 8.36
C LEU A 371 9.21 2.75 8.18
N SER A 372 8.53 3.13 7.11
CA SER A 372 7.13 2.78 6.84
C SER A 372 6.97 1.58 5.91
N PHE A 373 8.00 1.25 5.12
CA PHE A 373 7.95 0.16 4.14
C PHE A 373 7.84 -1.21 4.83
N SER A 374 6.82 -1.97 4.46
CA SER A 374 6.64 -3.36 4.86
C SER A 374 6.99 -4.26 3.67
N PRO A 375 8.04 -5.10 3.76
CA PRO A 375 8.40 -6.02 2.67
C PRO A 375 7.26 -6.99 2.32
N ALA A 376 6.54 -7.49 3.33
CA ALA A 376 5.40 -8.39 3.18
C ALA A 376 4.22 -7.85 3.99
N PRO A 377 3.42 -6.93 3.44
CA PRO A 377 2.37 -6.21 4.17
C PRO A 377 1.19 -7.08 4.59
N PHE A 378 0.83 -8.09 3.79
CA PHE A 378 -0.26 -9.02 4.08
C PHE A 378 0.28 -10.43 3.94
N LEU A 379 0.54 -11.11 5.05
CA LEU A 379 1.03 -12.49 5.07
C LEU A 379 -0.15 -13.44 4.91
N TYR A 380 -0.03 -14.39 3.98
CA TYR A 380 -0.95 -15.51 3.86
C TYR A 380 -0.13 -16.77 4.12
N GLU A 381 -0.42 -17.44 5.22
CA GLU A 381 0.32 -18.60 5.71
C GLU A 381 -0.56 -19.85 5.81
#